data_AF-A0A957YE75-F1
#
_entry.id   AF-A0A957YE75-F1
#
_cell.length_a   1.000
_cell.length_b   1.000
_cell.length_c   1.000
_cell.angle_alpha   90.00
_cell.angle_beta   90.00
_cell.angle_gamma   90.00
#
_symmetry.space_group_name_H-M   'P 1'
#
loop_
_entity.id
_entity.type
_entity.pdbx_description
1 polymer ?
#
loop_
_entity_poly.entity_id
_entity_poly.type
_entity_poly.pdbx_seq_one_letter_code
_entity_poly.pdbx_strand_id
1 'polypeptide(L)'
;MILINLTHPSTAEQRQAIEAMTHHAIDRLIEWPAQFNVEHAFSGQISTLVDSLGLTPAEWQQLPLIVLPPSLNFGTAALLAELHGRCGYFPPIIRTRPVPDSLPPRYEVAEVINLQALREQARLKR
;
A
#
# COMPACT_ATOMS: atom_id res chain seq x y z
N MET A 1 -2.93 -12.55 4.78
CA MET A 1 -3.30 -11.16 4.45
C MET A 1 -3.24 -10.93 2.94
N ILE A 2 -3.91 -9.90 2.45
CA ILE A 2 -3.79 -9.42 1.06
C ILE A 2 -2.66 -8.39 0.97
N LEU A 3 -1.68 -8.62 0.09
CA LEU A 3 -0.69 -7.61 -0.29
C LEU A 3 -1.14 -6.93 -1.58
N ILE A 4 -1.44 -5.62 -1.51
CA ILE A 4 -1.76 -4.79 -2.66
C ILE A 4 -0.50 -4.03 -3.07
N ASN A 5 0.12 -4.44 -4.17
CA ASN A 5 1.31 -3.82 -4.73
C ASN A 5 0.97 -2.88 -5.89
N LEU A 6 1.15 -1.58 -5.68
CA LEU A 6 0.86 -0.53 -6.66
C LEU A 6 2.12 0.07 -7.30
N THR A 7 3.26 -0.61 -7.16
CA THR A 7 4.55 -0.27 -7.77
C THR A 7 4.99 -1.43 -8.68
N HIS A 8 6.28 -1.53 -8.97
CA HIS A 8 6.86 -2.64 -9.72
C HIS A 8 6.62 -3.99 -9.02
N PRO A 9 6.62 -5.10 -9.78
CA PRO A 9 6.49 -6.44 -9.22
C PRO A 9 7.44 -6.68 -8.04
N SER A 10 6.90 -7.23 -6.97
CA SER A 10 7.62 -7.53 -5.74
C SER A 10 8.52 -8.75 -5.93
N THR A 11 9.71 -8.76 -5.33
CA THR A 11 10.57 -9.96 -5.32
C THR A 11 10.14 -10.94 -4.22
N ALA A 12 10.62 -12.18 -4.30
CA ALA A 12 10.34 -13.18 -3.26
C ALA A 12 10.91 -12.74 -1.90
N GLU A 13 12.09 -12.14 -1.90
CA GLU A 13 12.77 -11.63 -0.71
C GLU A 13 11.98 -10.48 -0.08
N GLN A 14 11.42 -9.58 -0.90
CA GLN A 14 10.56 -8.49 -0.41
C GLN A 14 9.29 -9.05 0.24
N ARG A 15 8.64 -10.04 -0.38
CA ARG A 15 7.46 -10.70 0.20
C ARG A 15 7.78 -11.37 1.53
N GLN A 16 8.88 -12.13 1.59
CA GLN A 16 9.32 -12.78 2.82
C GLN A 16 9.63 -11.76 3.93
N ALA A 17 10.26 -10.63 3.59
CA ALA A 17 10.51 -9.55 4.55
C ALA A 17 9.20 -8.95 5.09
N ILE A 18 8.20 -8.73 4.21
CA ILE A 18 6.87 -8.25 4.62
C ILE A 18 6.21 -9.25 5.58
N GLU A 19 6.20 -10.53 5.27
CA GLU A 19 5.63 -11.56 6.14
C GLU A 19 6.33 -11.62 7.51
N ALA A 20 7.66 -11.51 7.52
CA ALA A 20 8.45 -11.50 8.75
C ALA A 20 8.14 -10.26 9.63
N MET A 21 8.04 -9.08 9.02
CA MET A 21 7.75 -7.82 9.74
C MET A 21 6.31 -7.74 10.24
N THR A 22 5.37 -8.36 9.53
CA THR A 22 3.95 -8.33 9.88
C THR A 22 3.51 -9.50 10.75
N HIS A 23 4.30 -10.59 10.81
CA HIS A 23 3.92 -11.87 11.38
C HIS A 23 2.67 -12.50 10.76
N HIS A 24 2.39 -12.18 9.49
CA HIS A 24 1.25 -12.70 8.73
C HIS A 24 1.70 -13.16 7.35
N ALA A 25 1.25 -14.34 6.91
CA ALA A 25 1.49 -14.83 5.56
C ALA A 25 0.72 -13.99 4.52
N ILE A 26 1.27 -13.86 3.31
CA ILE A 26 0.60 -13.26 2.16
C ILE A 26 -0.22 -14.36 1.46
N ASP A 27 -1.53 -14.36 1.68
CA ASP A 27 -2.45 -15.36 1.09
C ASP A 27 -2.83 -14.99 -0.34
N ARG A 28 -2.82 -13.68 -0.64
CA ARG A 28 -3.17 -13.15 -1.95
C ARG A 28 -2.29 -11.95 -2.25
N LEU A 29 -1.65 -11.99 -3.42
CA LEU A 29 -0.88 -10.90 -3.99
C LEU A 29 -1.68 -10.26 -5.12
N ILE A 30 -1.90 -8.95 -5.06
CA ILE A 30 -2.48 -8.15 -6.15
C ILE A 30 -1.38 -7.22 -6.63
N GLU A 31 -0.87 -7.44 -7.86
CA GLU A 31 0.12 -6.56 -8.48
C GLU A 31 -0.54 -5.72 -9.56
N TRP A 32 -0.62 -4.42 -9.31
CA TRP A 32 -1.22 -3.45 -10.22
C TRP A 32 -0.44 -2.14 -10.20
N PRO A 33 0.68 -2.04 -10.94
CA PRO A 33 1.51 -0.84 -10.95
C PRO A 33 0.68 0.39 -11.33
N ALA A 34 0.56 1.35 -10.42
CA ALA A 34 -0.27 2.53 -10.66
C ALA A 34 0.38 3.46 -11.68
N GLN A 35 -0.42 3.94 -12.63
CA GLN A 35 -0.03 4.95 -13.61
C GLN A 35 -1.01 6.10 -13.52
N PHE A 36 -0.49 7.28 -13.18
CA PHE A 36 -1.29 8.50 -13.09
C PHE A 36 -0.94 9.46 -14.21
N ASN A 37 -1.97 10.01 -14.84
CA ASN A 37 -1.85 11.17 -15.70
C ASN A 37 -1.92 12.43 -14.84
N VAL A 38 -0.81 13.16 -14.74
CA VAL A 38 -0.67 14.36 -13.91
C VAL A 38 -1.40 15.59 -14.47
N GLU A 39 -1.83 15.55 -15.74
CA GLU A 39 -2.61 16.61 -16.37
C GLU A 39 -4.11 16.53 -16.04
N HIS A 40 -4.55 15.45 -15.37
CA HIS A 40 -5.94 15.22 -15.01
C HIS A 40 -6.12 15.09 -13.50
N ALA A 41 -7.33 15.35 -13.01
CA ALA A 41 -7.67 15.19 -11.60
C ALA A 41 -7.42 13.75 -11.12
N PHE A 42 -6.86 13.60 -9.92
CA PHE A 42 -6.56 12.27 -9.37
C PHE A 42 -7.79 11.54 -8.83
N SER A 43 -8.85 12.23 -8.39
CA SER A 43 -10.02 11.58 -7.77
C SER A 43 -10.63 10.47 -8.63
N GLY A 44 -10.90 10.75 -9.91
CA GLY A 44 -11.44 9.76 -10.85
C GLY A 44 -10.45 8.63 -11.17
N GLN A 45 -9.15 8.97 -11.28
CA GLN A 45 -8.09 7.98 -11.53
C GLN A 45 -7.93 7.02 -10.35
N ILE A 46 -8.04 7.53 -9.12
CA ILE A 46 -7.94 6.75 -7.89
C ILE A 46 -9.13 5.81 -7.73
N SER A 47 -10.36 6.28 -7.93
CA SER A 47 -11.54 5.38 -7.89
C SER A 47 -11.37 4.25 -8.90
N THR A 48 -11.00 4.58 -10.14
CA THR A 48 -10.78 3.59 -11.21
C THR A 48 -9.69 2.59 -10.84
N LEU A 49 -8.58 3.06 -10.29
CA LEU A 49 -7.49 2.20 -9.81
C LEU A 49 -7.98 1.24 -8.73
N VAL A 50 -8.68 1.74 -7.71
CA VAL A 50 -9.13 0.91 -6.59
C VAL A 50 -10.21 -0.09 -7.03
N ASP A 51 -11.09 0.30 -7.94
CA ASP A 51 -12.09 -0.59 -8.54
C ASP A 51 -11.42 -1.72 -9.36
N SER A 52 -10.33 -1.43 -10.07
CA SER A 52 -9.58 -2.44 -10.84
C SER A 52 -8.89 -3.50 -10.00
N LEU A 53 -8.74 -3.30 -8.69
CA LEU A 53 -8.16 -4.30 -7.78
C LEU A 53 -9.07 -5.53 -7.61
N GLY A 54 -10.35 -5.42 -7.99
CA GLY A 54 -11.28 -6.55 -8.00
C GLY A 54 -11.60 -7.12 -6.61
N LEU A 55 -11.46 -6.30 -5.57
CA LEU A 55 -11.85 -6.65 -4.21
C LEU A 55 -13.32 -6.30 -3.98
N THR A 56 -14.06 -7.26 -3.42
CA THR A 56 -15.46 -7.09 -3.02
C THR A 56 -15.58 -6.19 -1.78
N PRO A 57 -16.77 -5.60 -1.53
CA PRO A 57 -17.00 -4.83 -0.30
C PRO A 57 -16.69 -5.61 0.99
N ALA A 58 -16.98 -6.92 1.03
CA ALA A 58 -16.68 -7.76 2.18
C ALA A 58 -15.16 -7.94 2.38
N GLU A 59 -14.41 -8.16 1.30
CA GLU A 59 -12.95 -8.28 1.37
C GLU A 59 -12.30 -6.99 1.88
N TRP A 60 -12.76 -5.82 1.41
CA TRP A 60 -12.27 -4.52 1.89
C TRP A 60 -12.47 -4.30 3.39
N GLN A 61 -13.57 -4.81 3.95
CA GLN A 61 -13.95 -4.56 5.34
C GLN A 61 -13.44 -5.62 6.31
N GLN A 62 -13.22 -6.85 5.84
CA GLN A 62 -13.00 -8.01 6.72
C GLN A 62 -11.62 -8.62 6.59
N LEU A 63 -10.97 -8.54 5.42
CA LEU A 63 -9.69 -9.19 5.23
C LEU A 63 -8.52 -8.28 5.64
N PRO A 64 -7.51 -8.81 6.35
CA PRO A 64 -6.29 -8.05 6.62
C PRO A 64 -5.61 -7.70 5.31
N LEU A 65 -5.31 -6.41 5.11
CA LEU A 65 -4.66 -5.90 3.92
C LEU A 65 -3.50 -4.96 4.26
N ILE A 66 -2.47 -4.99 3.41
CA ILE A 66 -1.30 -4.12 3.48
C ILE A 66 -0.98 -3.60 2.08
N VAL A 67 -0.57 -2.34 1.99
CA VAL A 67 -0.40 -1.65 0.70
C VAL A 67 1.06 -1.28 0.48
N LEU A 68 1.61 -1.64 -0.67
CA LEU A 68 2.83 -1.02 -1.18
C LEU A 68 2.39 0.11 -2.14
N PRO A 69 2.41 1.38 -1.69
CA PRO A 69 1.75 2.46 -2.40
C PRO A 69 2.52 2.90 -3.66
N PRO A 70 1.88 3.66 -4.57
CA PRO A 70 2.56 4.30 -5.69
C PRO A 70 3.66 5.27 -5.22
N SER A 71 4.68 5.47 -6.06
CA SER A 71 5.77 6.41 -5.75
C SER A 71 5.36 7.89 -5.83
N LEU A 72 4.28 8.21 -6.55
CA LEU A 72 3.79 9.58 -6.67
C LEU A 72 3.02 9.99 -5.40
N ASN A 73 3.60 10.91 -4.63
CA ASN A 73 3.08 11.34 -3.33
C ASN A 73 1.62 11.84 -3.35
N PHE A 74 1.22 12.62 -4.36
CA PHE A 74 -0.14 13.14 -4.49
C PHE A 74 -1.15 12.02 -4.75
N GLY A 75 -0.79 11.06 -5.61
CA GLY A 75 -1.59 9.86 -5.86
C GLY A 75 -1.74 9.01 -4.61
N THR A 76 -0.65 8.82 -3.86
CA THR A 76 -0.67 8.08 -2.59
C THR A 76 -1.55 8.77 -1.54
N ALA A 77 -1.46 10.09 -1.38
CA ALA A 77 -2.32 10.82 -0.44
C ALA A 77 -3.81 10.65 -0.78
N ALA A 78 -4.17 10.77 -2.06
CA ALA A 78 -5.55 10.57 -2.52
C ALA A 78 -6.00 9.10 -2.36
N LEU A 79 -5.15 8.14 -2.69
CA LEU A 79 -5.38 6.70 -2.51
C LEU A 79 -5.71 6.38 -1.05
N LEU A 80 -4.93 6.90 -0.10
CA LEU A 80 -5.13 6.61 1.31
C LEU A 80 -6.49 7.10 1.83
N ALA A 81 -6.99 8.22 1.31
CA ALA A 81 -8.34 8.70 1.64
C ALA A 81 -9.43 7.76 1.11
N GLU A 82 -9.31 7.30 -0.15
CA GLU A 82 -10.23 6.35 -0.78
C GLU A 82 -10.23 5.01 -0.04
N LEU A 83 -9.05 4.45 0.25
CA LEU A 83 -8.91 3.18 0.97
C LEU A 83 -9.48 3.28 2.38
N HIS A 84 -9.25 4.39 3.09
CA HIS A 84 -9.87 4.60 4.40
C HIS A 84 -11.40 4.61 4.33
N GLY A 85 -11.98 5.18 3.27
CA GLY A 85 -13.42 5.14 3.03
C GLY A 85 -13.98 3.72 2.83
N ARG A 86 -13.26 2.87 2.08
CA ARG A 86 -13.68 1.48 1.79
C ARG A 86 -13.45 0.53 2.96
N CYS A 87 -12.34 0.68 3.66
CA CYS A 87 -11.92 -0.21 4.74
C CYS A 87 -12.53 0.18 6.10
N GLY A 88 -12.84 1.47 6.32
CA GLY A 88 -13.23 2.00 7.62
C GLY A 88 -12.06 2.27 8.59
N TYR A 89 -10.83 1.97 8.17
CA TYR A 89 -9.58 2.23 8.89
C TYR A 89 -8.46 2.57 7.90
N PHE A 90 -7.35 3.12 8.38
CA PHE A 90 -6.18 3.33 7.52
C PHE A 90 -5.36 2.03 7.43
N PRO A 91 -5.25 1.42 6.23
CA PRO A 91 -4.41 0.24 6.10
C PRO A 91 -2.92 0.57 6.34
N PRO A 92 -2.14 -0.38 6.89
CA PRO A 92 -0.71 -0.21 6.96
C PRO A 92 -0.10 -0.12 5.56
N ILE A 93 0.97 0.68 5.43
CA ILE A 93 1.72 0.82 4.19
C ILE A 93 3.14 0.33 4.33
N ILE A 94 3.70 -0.18 3.24
CA ILE A 94 5.10 -0.59 3.16
C ILE A 94 5.92 0.57 2.62
N ARG A 95 7.06 0.84 3.25
CA ARG A 95 8.10 1.73 2.73
C ARG A 95 9.27 0.90 2.25
N THR A 96 9.65 1.08 0.98
CA THR A 96 10.90 0.54 0.44
C THR A 96 12.00 1.58 0.45
N ARG A 97 13.26 1.14 0.42
CA ARG A 97 14.43 2.02 0.27
C ARG A 97 15.48 1.36 -0.64
N PRO A 98 16.33 2.14 -1.32
CA PRO A 98 17.44 1.57 -2.06
C PRO A 98 18.44 0.90 -1.10
N VAL A 99 19.01 -0.22 -1.54
CA VAL A 99 20.13 -0.88 -0.86
C VAL A 99 21.41 -0.12 -1.25
N PRO A 100 22.15 0.47 -0.30
CA PRO A 100 23.41 1.17 -0.59
C PRO A 100 24.38 0.26 -1.33
N ASP A 101 25.13 0.83 -2.28
CA ASP A 101 26.20 0.16 -3.03
C ASP A 101 25.78 -1.10 -3.82
N SER A 102 24.47 -1.27 -4.09
CA SER A 102 23.97 -2.37 -4.93
C SER A 102 24.10 -2.06 -6.42
N LEU A 103 24.78 -2.95 -7.14
CA LEU A 103 24.83 -2.97 -8.61
C LEU A 103 24.33 -4.33 -9.14
N PRO A 104 23.24 -4.38 -9.92
CA PRO A 104 22.34 -3.27 -10.27
C PRO A 104 21.59 -2.70 -9.05
N PRO A 105 20.95 -1.51 -9.16
CA PRO A 105 20.16 -0.95 -8.08
C PRO A 105 19.08 -1.92 -7.59
N ARG A 106 18.98 -2.08 -6.26
CA ARG A 106 17.98 -2.91 -5.60
C ARG A 106 17.27 -2.12 -4.53
N TYR A 107 16.04 -2.52 -4.24
CA TYR A 107 15.22 -1.95 -3.17
C TYR A 107 14.80 -3.05 -2.20
N GLU A 108 14.86 -2.73 -0.92
CA GLU A 108 14.42 -3.60 0.15
C GLU A 108 13.24 -2.98 0.91
N VAL A 109 12.49 -3.84 1.60
CA VAL A 109 11.43 -3.43 2.51
C VAL A 109 12.07 -2.87 3.77
N ALA A 110 11.90 -1.57 3.98
CA ALA A 110 12.55 -0.85 5.08
C ALA A 110 11.67 -0.81 6.33
N GLU A 111 10.35 -0.70 6.15
CA GLU A 111 9.42 -0.39 7.23
C GLU A 111 7.99 -0.75 6.84
N VAL A 112 7.20 -1.16 7.84
CA VAL A 112 5.74 -1.20 7.76
C VAL A 112 5.21 -0.06 8.64
N ILE A 113 4.54 0.91 8.03
CA ILE A 113 4.01 2.09 8.70
C ILE A 113 2.54 1.82 9.04
N ASN A 114 2.23 1.74 10.34
CA ASN A 114 0.86 1.60 10.83
C ASN A 114 0.15 2.96 10.86
N LEU A 115 -0.52 3.30 9.76
CA LEU A 115 -1.23 4.57 9.59
C LEU A 115 -2.41 4.73 10.56
N GLN A 116 -3.10 3.64 10.91
CA GLN A 116 -4.20 3.69 11.88
C GLN A 116 -3.68 4.01 13.29
N ALA A 117 -2.60 3.38 13.73
CA ALA A 117 -1.96 3.71 15.00
C ALA A 117 -1.44 5.16 15.02
N LEU A 118 -0.84 5.63 13.91
CA LEU A 118 -0.40 7.03 13.78
C LEU A 118 -1.56 8.01 13.99
N ARG A 119 -2.73 7.74 13.37
CA ARG A 119 -3.95 8.53 13.56
C ARG A 119 -4.46 8.51 14.99
N GLU A 120 -4.46 7.35 15.63
CA GLU A 120 -4.91 7.19 17.02
C GLU A 120 -4.01 7.98 17.98
N GLN A 121 -2.69 7.90 17.81
CA GLN A 121 -1.75 8.69 18.59
C GLN A 121 -1.92 10.20 18.37
N ALA A 122 -2.20 10.63 17.13
CA ALA A 122 -2.47 12.04 16.84
C ALA A 122 -3.76 12.54 17.52
N ARG A 123 -4.76 11.69 17.74
CA ARG A 123 -6.00 12.08 18.45
C ARG A 123 -5.79 12.40 19.92
N LEU A 124 -4.77 11.82 20.56
CA LEU A 124 -4.45 12.06 21.97
C LEU A 124 -3.82 13.44 22.22
N LYS A 125 -3.40 14.15 21.17
CA LYS A 125 -2.70 15.44 21.25
C LYS A 125 -3.60 16.66 20.97
N ARG A 126 -4.91 16.45 20.94
CA ARG A 126 -5.91 17.50 20.66
C ARG A 126 -6.27 18.28 21.91
#